data_AF-A0A0A1ZBZ5-F1
#
_entry.id   AF-A0A0A1ZBZ5-F1
#
_cell.length_a   1.000
_cell.length_b   1.000
_cell.length_c   1.000
_cell.angle_alpha   90.00
_cell.angle_beta   90.00
_cell.angle_gamma   90.00
#
_symmetry.space_group_name_H-M   'P 1'
#
loop_
_entity.id
_entity.type
_entity.pdbx_description
1 polymer ?
#
loop_
_entity_poly.entity_id
_entity_poly.type
_entity_poly.pdbx_seq_one_letter_code
_entity_poly.pdbx_strand_id
1 'polypeptide(L)'
;MTEEPCQCSDCQRFYKEHDRLIREFPTFKQQQELNWASIQSFRTLCTKITDDLQKELSERETNGDINSEEKHISDLEISEALDELESVNAYLYSIEALMERIFDTKISNNVETKFREIAKELAPDPLNMDRLILNRLFHQTPDSPDKKNIN
;
A
#
# COMPACT_ATOMS: atom_id res chain seq x y z
N MET A 1 -8.93 -28.27 5.52
CA MET A 1 -10.16 -27.61 5.02
C MET A 1 -9.71 -26.65 3.93
N THR A 2 -10.21 -26.81 2.70
CA THR A 2 -10.00 -25.86 1.60
C THR A 2 -10.85 -24.63 1.87
N GLU A 3 -10.25 -23.60 2.44
CA GLU A 3 -10.91 -22.32 2.65
C GLU A 3 -11.04 -21.58 1.32
N GLU A 4 -12.25 -21.14 0.99
CA GLU A 4 -12.56 -20.43 -0.25
C GLU A 4 -12.29 -18.92 -0.12
N PRO A 5 -11.89 -18.23 -1.20
CA PRO A 5 -11.66 -16.79 -1.16
C PRO A 5 -12.99 -16.04 -0.94
N CYS A 6 -12.92 -14.89 -0.26
CA CYS A 6 -14.10 -14.02 -0.08
C CYS A 6 -14.77 -13.69 -1.41
N GLN A 7 -16.10 -13.83 -1.47
CA GLN A 7 -16.91 -13.63 -2.68
C GLN A 7 -17.74 -12.34 -2.67
N CYS A 8 -17.47 -11.39 -1.75
CA CYS A 8 -18.19 -10.12 -1.78
C CYS A 8 -17.77 -9.28 -3.01
N SER A 9 -18.65 -8.37 -3.45
CA SER A 9 -18.48 -7.60 -4.69
C SER A 9 -17.18 -6.81 -4.74
N ASP A 10 -16.77 -6.22 -3.62
CA ASP A 10 -15.58 -5.37 -3.55
C ASP A 10 -14.30 -6.20 -3.65
N CYS A 11 -14.26 -7.34 -2.97
CA CYS A 11 -13.13 -8.26 -3.03
C CYS A 11 -13.00 -8.87 -4.43
N GLN A 12 -14.11 -9.28 -5.04
CA GLN A 12 -14.11 -9.77 -6.42
C GLN A 12 -13.61 -8.71 -7.41
N ARG A 13 -14.03 -7.44 -7.24
CA ARG A 13 -13.55 -6.33 -8.06
C ARG A 13 -12.05 -6.12 -7.88
N PHE A 14 -11.58 -6.08 -6.64
CA PHE A 14 -10.15 -5.92 -6.34
C PHE A 14 -9.32 -7.07 -6.93
N TYR A 15 -9.72 -8.32 -6.71
CA TYR A 15 -9.05 -9.48 -7.25
C TYR A 15 -8.94 -9.40 -8.77
N LYS A 16 -10.04 -9.05 -9.45
CA LYS A 16 -10.07 -8.92 -10.91
C LYS A 16 -9.10 -7.85 -11.41
N GLU A 17 -9.02 -6.70 -10.76
CA GLU A 17 -8.08 -5.65 -11.15
C GLU A 17 -6.64 -6.05 -10.84
N HIS A 18 -6.36 -6.70 -9.72
CA HIS A 18 -5.04 -7.22 -9.40
C HIS A 18 -4.57 -8.27 -10.43
N ASP A 19 -5.44 -9.21 -10.81
CA ASP A 19 -5.17 -10.18 -11.88
C ASP A 19 -4.92 -9.52 -13.22
N ARG A 20 -5.66 -8.45 -13.52
CA ARG A 20 -5.41 -7.64 -14.71
C ARG A 20 -4.01 -7.03 -14.66
N LEU A 21 -3.59 -6.42 -13.55
CA LEU A 21 -2.26 -5.82 -13.43
C LEU A 21 -1.14 -6.85 -13.62
N ILE A 22 -1.26 -8.04 -13.03
CA ILE A 22 -0.27 -9.13 -13.25
C ILE A 22 -0.16 -9.51 -14.73
N ARG A 23 -1.29 -9.60 -15.45
CA ARG A 23 -1.28 -9.94 -16.89
C ARG A 23 -0.78 -8.83 -17.79
N GLU A 24 -1.13 -7.59 -17.46
CA GLU A 24 -0.79 -6.41 -18.26
C GLU A 24 0.70 -6.03 -18.11
N PHE A 25 1.27 -6.32 -16.93
CA PHE A 25 2.64 -6.00 -16.55
C PHE A 25 3.44 -7.26 -16.15
N PRO A 26 3.55 -8.27 -17.03
CA PRO A 26 3.93 -9.63 -16.62
C PRO A 26 5.44 -9.86 -16.48
N THR A 27 6.28 -8.84 -16.64
CA THR A 27 7.75 -8.96 -16.51
C THR A 27 8.22 -8.49 -15.14
N PHE A 28 9.40 -8.95 -14.70
CA PHE A 28 10.01 -8.49 -13.46
C PHE A 28 10.15 -6.96 -13.44
N LYS A 29 10.72 -6.40 -14.51
CA LYS A 29 10.87 -4.94 -14.64
C LYS A 29 9.54 -4.19 -14.51
N GLN A 30 8.49 -4.67 -15.17
CA GLN A 30 7.18 -4.02 -15.11
C GLN A 30 6.55 -4.12 -13.72
N GLN A 31 6.73 -5.25 -13.02
CA GLN A 31 6.30 -5.39 -11.63
C GLN A 31 7.07 -4.45 -10.69
N GLN A 32 8.37 -4.23 -10.91
CA GLN A 32 9.13 -3.21 -10.17
C GLN A 32 8.56 -1.82 -10.40
N GLU A 33 8.30 -1.45 -11.67
CA GLU A 33 7.73 -0.15 -12.04
C GLU A 33 6.34 0.07 -11.40
N LEU A 34 5.49 -0.96 -11.36
CA LEU A 34 4.20 -0.89 -10.66
C LEU A 34 4.36 -0.65 -9.16
N ASN A 35 5.23 -1.40 -8.48
CA ASN A 35 5.46 -1.23 -7.05
C ASN A 35 6.04 0.15 -6.72
N TRP A 36 6.95 0.65 -7.57
CA TRP A 36 7.49 1.99 -7.47
C TRP A 36 6.40 3.05 -7.57
N ALA A 37 5.56 2.98 -8.60
CA ALA A 37 4.46 3.93 -8.77
C ALA A 37 3.52 3.94 -7.55
N SER A 38 3.20 2.76 -7.01
CA SER A 38 2.39 2.64 -5.79
C SER A 38 3.04 3.34 -4.59
N ILE A 39 4.32 3.06 -4.30
CA ILE A 39 5.04 3.68 -3.17
C ILE A 39 5.13 5.20 -3.34
N GLN A 40 5.47 5.67 -4.55
CA GLN A 40 5.57 7.10 -4.83
C GLN A 40 4.23 7.81 -4.70
N SER A 41 3.14 7.19 -5.15
CA SER A 41 1.79 7.74 -4.96
C SER A 41 1.41 7.84 -3.49
N PHE A 42 1.75 6.83 -2.67
CA PHE A 42 1.48 6.84 -1.24
C PHE A 42 2.28 7.93 -0.51
N ARG A 43 3.58 8.04 -0.79
CA ARG A 43 4.43 9.11 -0.25
C ARG A 43 3.93 10.50 -0.61
N THR A 44 3.49 10.69 -1.86
CA THR A 44 2.90 11.96 -2.31
C THR A 44 1.65 12.30 -1.50
N LEU A 45 0.79 11.32 -1.23
CA LEU A 45 -0.42 11.51 -0.42
C LEU A 45 -0.06 11.86 1.03
N CYS A 46 0.87 11.14 1.66
CA CYS A 46 1.34 11.45 3.02
C CYS A 46 1.90 12.87 3.11
N THR A 47 2.70 13.28 2.12
CA THR A 47 3.29 14.63 2.08
C THR A 47 2.20 15.70 1.98
N LYS A 48 1.22 15.53 1.08
CA LYS A 48 0.11 16.49 0.95
C LYS A 48 -0.72 16.63 2.22
N ILE A 49 -1.03 15.51 2.86
CA ILE A 49 -1.78 15.52 4.13
C ILE A 49 -0.95 16.23 5.22
N THR A 50 0.35 15.97 5.28
CA THR A 50 1.27 16.63 6.23
C THR A 50 1.27 18.15 6.01
N ASP A 51 1.40 18.61 4.76
CA ASP A 51 1.40 20.02 4.40
C ASP A 51 0.06 20.70 4.75
N ASP A 52 -1.07 20.03 4.44
CA ASP A 52 -2.42 20.53 4.73
C ASP A 52 -2.65 20.68 6.24
N LEU A 53 -2.23 19.68 7.04
CA LEU A 53 -2.34 19.70 8.50
C LEU A 53 -1.44 20.76 9.16
N GLN A 54 -0.21 20.94 8.68
CA GLN A 54 0.70 21.99 9.17
C GLN A 54 0.13 23.39 8.89
N LYS A 55 -0.44 23.58 7.69
CA LYS A 55 -1.08 24.83 7.31
C LYS A 55 -2.29 25.10 8.18
N GLU A 56 -3.14 24.10 8.42
CA GLU A 56 -4.30 24.21 9.30
C GLU A 56 -3.90 24.60 10.72
N LEU A 57 -2.87 23.97 11.30
CA LEU A 57 -2.36 24.31 12.62
C LEU A 57 -1.83 25.77 12.68
N SER A 58 -1.06 26.18 11.67
CA SER A 58 -0.50 27.54 11.57
C SER A 58 -1.59 28.62 11.43
N GLU A 59 -2.64 28.34 10.65
CA GLU A 59 -3.79 29.24 10.49
C GLU A 59 -4.60 29.36 11.78
N ARG A 60 -4.70 28.29 12.58
CA ARG A 60 -5.37 28.32 13.88
C ARG A 60 -4.58 29.10 14.93
N GLU A 61 -3.25 28.99 14.94
CA GLU A 61 -2.37 29.77 15.82
C GLU A 61 -2.44 31.28 15.52
N THR A 62 -2.55 31.65 14.25
CA THR A 62 -2.57 33.06 13.81
C THR A 62 -3.93 33.74 13.98
N ASN A 63 -5.04 33.01 13.81
CA ASN A 63 -6.40 33.58 13.84
C ASN A 63 -7.05 33.64 15.23
N GLY A 64 -6.37 33.15 16.27
CA GLY A 64 -6.79 33.32 17.67
C GLY A 64 -8.20 32.81 17.98
N ASP A 65 -8.45 31.51 17.79
CA ASP A 65 -9.60 30.73 18.34
C ASP A 65 -11.01 31.36 18.26
N ILE A 66 -11.32 32.14 17.21
CA ILE A 66 -12.62 32.84 17.07
C ILE A 66 -13.79 31.88 16.76
N ASN A 67 -13.56 30.63 16.34
CA ASN A 67 -14.62 29.65 16.08
C ASN A 67 -14.22 28.26 16.61
N SER A 68 -14.60 27.97 17.86
CA SER A 68 -14.33 26.67 18.51
C SER A 68 -15.40 25.60 18.24
N GLU A 69 -16.53 25.95 17.60
CA GLU A 69 -17.69 25.05 17.48
C GLU A 69 -17.72 24.19 16.20
N GLU A 70 -16.75 24.32 15.28
CA GLU A 70 -16.69 23.58 14.00
C GLU A 70 -15.36 22.85 13.74
N LYS A 71 -14.53 22.61 14.78
CA LYS A 71 -13.27 21.87 14.60
C LYS A 71 -13.53 20.36 14.50
N HIS A 72 -13.35 19.78 13.32
CA HIS A 72 -13.52 18.35 13.05
C HIS A 72 -12.33 17.50 13.58
N ILE A 73 -11.19 18.13 13.85
CA ILE A 73 -9.94 17.55 14.38
C ILE A 73 -9.32 18.59 15.34
N SER A 74 -8.92 18.18 16.55
CA SER A 74 -8.28 19.04 17.54
C SER A 74 -6.80 19.34 17.23
N ASP A 75 -6.27 20.44 17.79
CA ASP A 75 -4.87 20.83 17.55
C ASP A 75 -3.87 19.78 18.09
N LEU A 76 -4.23 19.09 19.17
CA LEU A 76 -3.45 17.97 19.72
C LEU A 76 -3.44 16.78 18.75
N GLU A 77 -4.60 16.38 18.24
CA GLU A 77 -4.70 15.30 17.24
C GLU A 77 -3.92 15.63 15.96
N ILE A 78 -3.94 16.89 15.51
CA ILE A 78 -3.14 17.33 14.37
C ILE A 78 -1.65 17.19 14.68
N SER A 79 -1.18 17.66 15.84
CA SER A 79 0.24 17.56 16.22
C SER A 79 0.71 16.10 16.31
N GLU A 80 -0.07 15.23 16.94
CA GLU A 80 0.24 13.80 17.05
C GLU A 80 0.28 13.13 15.67
N ALA A 81 -0.68 13.44 14.79
CA ALA A 81 -0.71 12.93 13.43
C ALA A 81 0.50 13.40 12.60
N LEU A 82 0.99 14.62 12.81
CA LEU A 82 2.18 15.12 12.14
C LEU A 82 3.44 14.35 12.53
N ASP A 83 3.63 14.05 13.83
CA ASP A 83 4.75 13.24 14.32
C ASP A 83 4.70 11.80 13.76
N GLU A 84 3.51 11.21 13.69
CA GLU A 84 3.30 9.89 13.10
C GLU A 84 3.57 9.88 11.59
N LEU A 85 3.09 10.89 10.86
CA LEU A 85 3.30 11.02 9.42
C LEU A 85 4.78 11.28 9.09
N GLU A 86 5.50 12.03 9.92
CA GLU A 86 6.96 12.20 9.78
C GLU A 86 7.67 10.84 9.89
N SER A 87 7.28 10.03 10.89
CA SER A 87 7.81 8.67 11.07
C SER A 87 7.50 7.78 9.86
N VAL A 88 6.27 7.81 9.36
CA VAL A 88 5.87 7.06 8.14
C VAL A 88 6.69 7.51 6.93
N ASN A 89 6.87 8.81 6.73
CA ASN A 89 7.68 9.35 5.63
C ASN A 89 9.13 8.85 5.71
N ALA A 90 9.74 8.79 6.90
CA ALA A 90 11.08 8.24 7.08
C ALA A 90 11.17 6.74 6.69
N TYR A 91 10.14 5.95 7.01
CA TYR A 91 10.06 4.57 6.56
C TYR A 91 9.89 4.45 5.05
N LEU A 92 9.07 5.30 4.44
CA LEU A 92 8.89 5.33 2.98
C LEU A 92 10.19 5.68 2.25
N TYR A 93 11.00 6.61 2.77
CA TYR A 93 12.34 6.89 2.24
C TYR A 93 13.26 5.66 2.33
N SER A 94 13.18 4.91 3.43
CA SER A 94 13.97 3.68 3.59
C SER A 94 13.57 2.61 2.58
N ILE A 95 12.26 2.46 2.32
CA ILE A 95 11.72 1.57 1.29
C ILE A 95 12.15 2.03 -0.11
N GLU A 96 12.09 3.33 -0.39
CA GLU A 96 12.51 3.93 -1.66
C GLU A 96 13.98 3.58 -1.98
N ALA A 97 14.89 3.77 -1.02
CA ALA A 97 16.30 3.41 -1.17
C ALA A 97 16.52 1.91 -1.41
N LEU A 98 15.71 1.04 -0.79
CA LEU A 98 15.76 -0.40 -1.06
C LEU A 98 15.22 -0.75 -2.44
N MET A 99 14.14 -0.10 -2.87
CA MET A 99 13.56 -0.27 -4.20
C MET A 99 14.56 0.12 -5.29
N GLU A 100 15.30 1.21 -5.14
CA GLU A 100 16.37 1.60 -6.07
C GLU A 100 17.40 0.47 -6.26
N ARG A 101 17.82 -0.17 -5.16
CA ARG A 101 18.74 -1.33 -5.24
C ARG A 101 18.11 -2.54 -5.94
N ILE A 102 16.81 -2.74 -5.76
CA ILE A 102 16.05 -3.77 -6.47
C ILE A 102 16.02 -3.44 -7.98
N PHE A 103 15.78 -2.19 -8.37
CA PHE A 103 15.79 -1.74 -9.77
C PHE A 103 17.12 -1.94 -10.49
N ASP A 104 18.23 -1.78 -9.78
CA ASP A 104 19.57 -2.01 -10.35
C ASP A 104 19.85 -3.50 -10.64
N THR A 105 19.02 -4.41 -10.12
CA THR A 105 19.18 -5.85 -10.34
C THR A 105 18.76 -6.22 -11.76
N LYS A 106 19.74 -6.66 -12.56
CA LYS A 106 19.50 -7.11 -13.94
C LYS A 106 19.13 -8.59 -13.99
N ILE A 107 17.99 -8.88 -14.59
CA ILE A 107 17.54 -10.25 -14.86
C ILE A 107 17.71 -10.56 -16.35
N SER A 108 18.05 -11.81 -16.66
CA SER A 108 18.20 -12.26 -18.05
C SER A 108 16.86 -12.36 -18.79
N ASN A 109 16.86 -12.17 -20.11
CA ASN A 109 15.66 -12.28 -20.95
C ASN A 109 14.95 -13.64 -20.86
N ASN A 110 15.71 -14.73 -20.62
CA ASN A 110 15.13 -16.06 -20.44
C ASN A 110 14.30 -16.16 -19.16
N VAL A 111 14.74 -15.48 -18.09
CA VAL A 111 13.99 -15.41 -16.84
C VAL A 111 12.81 -14.45 -16.97
N GLU A 112 12.96 -13.33 -17.69
CA GLU A 112 11.82 -12.45 -18.00
C GLU A 112 10.70 -13.15 -18.80
N THR A 113 11.09 -14.10 -19.66
CA THR A 113 10.13 -14.96 -20.37
C THR A 113 9.38 -15.86 -19.40
N LYS A 114 10.09 -16.46 -18.42
CA LYS A 114 9.46 -17.25 -17.35
C LYS A 114 8.51 -16.43 -16.48
N PHE A 115 8.85 -15.17 -16.15
CA PHE A 115 7.93 -14.27 -15.46
C PHE A 115 6.61 -14.13 -16.23
N ARG A 116 6.69 -13.96 -17.55
CA ARG A 116 5.51 -13.82 -18.41
C ARG A 116 4.67 -15.09 -18.50
N GLU A 117 5.31 -16.26 -18.50
CA GLU A 117 4.64 -17.55 -18.47
C GLU A 117 3.87 -17.73 -17.16
N ILE A 118 4.54 -17.54 -16.02
CA ILE A 118 3.94 -17.70 -14.69
C ILE A 118 2.82 -16.67 -14.46
N ALA A 119 3.00 -15.41 -14.86
CA ALA A 119 1.97 -14.37 -14.74
C ALA A 119 0.68 -14.75 -15.51
N LYS A 120 0.81 -15.46 -16.64
CA LYS A 120 -0.33 -15.99 -17.39
C LYS A 120 -0.97 -17.22 -16.74
N GLU A 121 -0.25 -17.97 -15.92
CA GLU A 121 -0.79 -19.12 -15.18
C GLU A 121 -1.52 -18.69 -13.90
N LEU A 122 -0.99 -17.67 -13.21
CA LEU A 122 -1.54 -17.15 -11.95
C LEU A 122 -2.89 -16.44 -12.12
N ALA A 123 -3.02 -15.62 -13.17
CA ALA A 123 -4.15 -14.70 -13.31
C ALA A 123 -5.48 -15.28 -13.88
N PRO A 124 -5.51 -16.41 -14.62
CA PRO A 124 -6.76 -17.02 -15.07
C PRO A 124 -7.27 -18.14 -14.16
N ASP A 125 -6.47 -18.68 -13.22
CA ASP A 125 -6.89 -19.80 -12.36
C ASP A 125 -7.30 -19.33 -10.96
N PRO A 126 -8.62 -19.22 -10.66
CA PRO A 126 -9.10 -18.79 -9.35
C PRO A 126 -8.87 -19.83 -8.24
N LEU A 127 -8.49 -21.07 -8.59
CA LEU A 127 -8.18 -22.15 -7.66
C LEU A 127 -6.67 -22.36 -7.48
N ASN A 128 -5.85 -21.55 -8.13
CA ASN A 128 -4.40 -21.59 -7.94
C ASN A 128 -4.06 -21.29 -6.47
N MET A 129 -3.24 -22.13 -5.85
CA MET A 129 -2.90 -22.01 -4.42
C MET A 129 -2.16 -20.71 -4.11
N ASP A 130 -1.25 -20.27 -4.98
CA ASP A 130 -0.54 -19.00 -4.81
C ASP A 130 -1.53 -17.82 -4.93
N ARG A 131 -2.55 -17.96 -5.80
CA ARG A 131 -3.64 -16.97 -5.92
C ARG A 131 -4.47 -16.87 -4.65
N LEU A 132 -4.79 -18.00 -4.01
CA LEU A 132 -5.50 -18.02 -2.73
C LEU A 132 -4.68 -17.38 -1.60
N ILE A 133 -3.37 -17.62 -1.58
CA ILE A 133 -2.45 -16.99 -0.61
C ILE A 133 -2.38 -15.48 -0.83
N LEU A 134 -2.25 -15.02 -2.08
CA LEU A 134 -2.25 -13.58 -2.39
C LEU A 134 -3.56 -12.92 -1.96
N ASN A 135 -4.70 -13.52 -2.31
CA ASN A 135 -6.01 -13.03 -1.90
C ASN A 135 -6.16 -12.93 -0.37
N ARG A 136 -5.57 -13.90 0.36
CA ARG A 136 -5.51 -13.86 1.82
C ARG A 136 -4.69 -12.69 2.34
N LEU A 137 -3.51 -12.40 1.78
CA LEU A 137 -2.69 -11.25 2.20
C LEU A 137 -3.45 -9.92 2.07
N PHE A 138 -4.36 -9.81 1.10
CA PHE A 138 -5.21 -8.63 0.94
C PHE A 138 -6.38 -8.56 1.94
N HIS A 139 -6.77 -9.69 2.54
CA HIS A 139 -7.82 -9.78 3.58
C HIS A 139 -7.27 -9.74 4.99
N GLN A 140 -6.00 -10.14 5.15
CA GLN A 140 -5.22 -9.87 6.34
C GLN A 140 -4.81 -8.40 6.29
N THR A 141 -5.75 -7.51 6.59
CA THR A 141 -5.35 -6.28 7.27
C THR A 141 -4.60 -6.77 8.51
N PRO A 142 -3.31 -6.45 8.69
CA PRO A 142 -2.65 -6.76 9.94
C PRO A 142 -3.28 -5.84 10.97
N ASP A 143 -4.38 -6.29 11.58
CA ASP A 143 -4.62 -5.91 12.94
C ASP A 143 -3.34 -6.31 13.69
N SER A 144 -2.72 -5.28 14.29
CA SER A 144 -1.74 -5.34 15.35
C SER A 144 -1.62 -6.73 16.01
N PRO A 145 -0.38 -7.20 16.31
CA PRO A 145 -0.10 -8.57 16.71
C PRO A 145 -1.15 -9.15 17.65
N ASP A 146 -1.57 -10.39 17.36
CA ASP A 146 -2.28 -11.30 18.26
C ASP A 146 -1.52 -11.43 19.60
N LYS A 147 -1.60 -10.40 20.45
CA LYS A 147 -1.31 -10.47 21.88
C LYS A 147 -2.56 -11.00 22.55
N LYS A 148 -2.95 -12.24 22.25
CA LYS A 148 -3.90 -13.04 23.05
C LYS A 148 -3.96 -14.46 22.52
N ASN A 149 -2.88 -15.20 22.74
CA ASN A 149 -2.95 -16.63 23.05
C ASN A 149 -1.80 -16.99 24.00
N ILE A 150 -1.84 -16.36 25.17
CA ILE A 150 -1.33 -16.98 26.40
C ILE A 150 -2.58 -17.37 27.17
N ASN A 151 -2.90 -18.66 27.14
CA ASN A 151 -3.57 -19.41 28.20
C ASN A 151 -3.31 -20.89 27.94
#